data_AF-A0A812RE26-F1
#
_entry.id   AF-A0A812RE26-F1
#
_cell.length_a   1.000
_cell.length_b   1.000
_cell.length_c   1.000
_cell.angle_alpha   90.00
_cell.angle_beta   90.00
_cell.angle_gamma   90.00
#
_symmetry.space_group_name_H-M   'P 1'
#
loop_
_entity.id
_entity.type
_entity.pdbx_description
1 polymer ?
#
loop_
_entity_poly.entity_id
_entity_poly.type
_entity_poly.pdbx_seq_one_letter_code
_entity_poly.pdbx_strand_id
1 'polypeptide(L)'
;MAESTHDHLFKLLIIGDSGVGKSSILLRFCDDEFNEKQASTIGVDFKTKFLQVRGKKLKLALWDTAGQERFRTLTSSYYRGAQGIILCYDCTQRSSFEHVKFWQDEVRKYSTNQDAILMLVSNKVDLADQQVTRTEGEEFAFANSMMFIETSAKTRHKKNIRFMLARRTLVSAMATVLAFLTKPPAICPRVFPAVRRFGGKSAETAPAVFLVRHGESTWNLAAKRLDLWTMFRQVDHALTTEGVEQASRLRSSTLTARRNGDLDAEQFLSPQSLVFASPLSRAVATSIVALGLERKITLLPDARELAYPWCGPDSIGAATGSDIAERALQDLSKVDSAYCQPPMAEAAAKMIDASAATGIWWSRFRESKGQMQQRLQNLLSRLRPADSPSPASVLVCHSLLIQRLFKDFASPRMEVDMPELLSQLRARKLQNCGVVKVLLDDNRLISGAQLMFGTKLV
;
A
#
# COMPACT_ATOMS: atom_id res chain seq x y z
N MET A 1 -28.04 -20.51 29.48
CA MET A 1 -26.89 -20.25 28.60
C MET A 1 -26.24 -18.97 29.08
N ALA A 2 -24.96 -18.98 29.45
CA ALA A 2 -24.29 -17.76 29.89
C ALA A 2 -24.18 -16.80 28.68
N GLU A 3 -24.83 -15.63 28.76
CA GLU A 3 -24.68 -14.59 27.74
C GLU A 3 -23.21 -14.24 27.56
N SER A 4 -22.68 -14.37 26.34
CA SER A 4 -21.32 -13.96 26.02
C SER A 4 -21.20 -12.45 26.22
N THR A 5 -20.46 -12.03 27.24
CA THR A 5 -20.29 -10.62 27.65
C THR A 5 -19.55 -9.73 26.62
N HIS A 6 -19.06 -10.33 25.54
CA HIS A 6 -18.26 -9.67 24.49
C HIS A 6 -18.45 -10.41 23.16
N ASP A 7 -18.40 -9.66 22.05
CA ASP A 7 -18.58 -10.18 20.69
C ASP A 7 -17.31 -10.84 20.13
N HIS A 8 -16.14 -10.37 20.57
CA HIS A 8 -14.85 -10.85 20.08
C HIS A 8 -13.76 -10.75 21.16
N LEU A 9 -12.86 -11.74 21.16
CA LEU A 9 -11.70 -11.83 22.04
C LEU A 9 -10.41 -11.74 21.22
N PHE A 10 -9.49 -10.89 21.65
CA PHE A 10 -8.15 -10.82 21.07
C PHE A 10 -7.07 -11.01 22.10
N LYS A 11 -6.13 -11.90 21.80
CA LYS A 11 -4.93 -12.16 22.57
C LYS A 11 -3.77 -11.33 22.02
N LEU A 12 -3.23 -10.47 22.87
CA LEU A 12 -2.03 -9.67 22.61
C LEU A 12 -0.92 -10.06 23.57
N LEU A 13 0.30 -10.20 23.04
CA LEU A 13 1.49 -10.47 23.81
C LEU A 13 2.45 -9.28 23.70
N ILE A 14 3.00 -8.79 24.81
CA ILE A 14 4.09 -7.81 24.78
C ILE A 14 5.39 -8.46 25.24
N ILE A 15 6.44 -8.32 24.43
CA ILE A 15 7.77 -8.90 24.64
C ILE A 15 8.85 -7.82 24.48
N GLY A 16 10.06 -8.10 24.96
CA GLY A 16 11.17 -7.17 24.97
C GLY A 16 11.98 -7.28 26.26
N ASP A 17 13.13 -6.60 26.31
CA ASP A 17 14.07 -6.68 27.41
C ASP A 17 13.49 -6.23 28.76
N SER A 18 14.16 -6.62 29.84
CA SER A 18 13.82 -6.13 31.18
C SER A 18 14.02 -4.61 31.26
N GLY A 19 13.12 -3.89 31.94
CA GLY A 19 13.26 -2.45 32.16
C GLY A 19 12.89 -1.54 30.98
N VAL A 20 12.50 -2.07 29.80
CA VAL A 20 12.05 -1.26 28.65
C VAL A 20 10.69 -0.59 28.85
N GLY A 21 9.89 -1.04 29.84
CA GLY A 21 8.62 -0.42 30.24
C GLY A 21 7.35 -1.09 29.70
N LYS A 22 7.39 -2.39 29.37
CA LYS A 22 6.22 -3.19 28.93
C LYS A 22 5.03 -3.09 29.88
N SER A 23 5.26 -3.37 31.16
CA SER A 23 4.24 -3.30 32.21
C SER A 23 3.69 -1.88 32.38
N SER A 24 4.55 -0.87 32.29
CA SER A 24 4.15 0.54 32.38
C SER A 24 3.28 0.96 31.19
N ILE A 25 3.57 0.47 29.97
CA ILE A 25 2.73 0.69 28.78
C ILE A 25 1.36 0.03 28.98
N LEU A 26 1.32 -1.22 29.46
CA LEU A 26 0.07 -1.94 29.69
C LEU A 26 -0.76 -1.33 30.82
N LEU A 27 -0.14 -0.90 31.91
CA LEU A 27 -0.78 -0.19 33.01
C LEU A 27 -1.38 1.13 32.52
N ARG A 28 -0.61 1.92 31.75
CA ARG A 28 -1.10 3.15 31.12
C ARG A 28 -2.26 2.88 30.16
N PHE A 29 -2.21 1.79 29.41
CA PHE A 29 -3.26 1.43 28.45
C PHE A 29 -4.55 0.96 29.13
N CYS A 30 -4.43 0.15 30.19
CA CYS A 30 -5.58 -0.42 30.88
C CYS A 30 -6.21 0.58 31.85
N ASP A 31 -5.38 1.22 32.66
CA ASP A 31 -5.78 1.89 33.89
C ASP A 31 -5.52 3.41 33.83
N ASP A 32 -4.85 3.89 32.77
CA ASP A 32 -4.41 5.28 32.61
C ASP A 32 -3.54 5.79 33.77
N GLU A 33 -2.76 4.88 34.34
CA GLU A 33 -1.85 5.10 35.45
C GLU A 33 -0.38 4.92 35.03
N PHE A 34 0.52 5.46 35.83
CA PHE A 34 1.95 5.24 35.69
C PHE A 34 2.60 5.22 37.08
N ASN A 35 3.42 4.21 37.31
CA ASN A 35 4.16 4.04 38.55
C ASN A 35 5.67 4.11 38.25
N GLU A 36 6.35 5.10 38.83
CA GLU A 36 7.80 5.25 38.70
C GLU A 36 8.58 4.11 39.38
N LYS A 37 8.01 3.51 40.42
CA LYS A 37 8.60 2.41 41.19
C LYS A 37 8.02 1.05 40.78
N GLN A 38 7.70 0.88 39.50
CA GLN A 38 7.19 -0.39 38.98
C GLN A 38 8.24 -1.51 39.20
N ALA A 39 7.88 -2.54 39.95
CA ALA A 39 8.73 -3.70 40.17
C ALA A 39 8.90 -4.53 38.88
N SER A 40 9.99 -5.30 38.79
CA SER A 40 10.20 -6.22 37.67
C SER A 40 9.10 -7.30 37.65
N THR A 41 8.49 -7.53 36.50
CA THR A 41 7.51 -8.61 36.32
C THR A 41 8.19 -9.96 36.54
N ILE A 42 7.62 -10.77 37.43
CA ILE A 42 8.03 -12.15 37.67
C ILE A 42 7.10 -13.06 36.86
N GLY A 43 7.64 -13.82 35.90
CA GLY A 43 6.84 -14.68 35.03
C GLY A 43 6.02 -13.90 34.00
N VAL A 44 4.70 -14.08 33.98
CA VAL A 44 3.78 -13.43 33.03
C VAL A 44 2.57 -12.90 33.80
N ASP A 45 2.23 -11.63 33.58
CA ASP A 45 1.01 -11.00 34.12
C ASP A 45 -0.07 -10.90 33.03
N PHE A 46 -1.33 -10.96 33.45
CA PHE A 46 -2.49 -10.99 32.56
C PHE A 46 -3.46 -9.86 32.89
N LYS A 47 -3.68 -8.97 31.93
CA LYS A 47 -4.66 -7.89 32.03
C LYS A 47 -5.75 -8.03 30.98
N THR A 48 -6.98 -7.71 31.36
CA THR A 48 -8.11 -7.66 30.42
C THR A 48 -8.61 -6.24 30.27
N LYS A 49 -8.80 -5.78 29.03
CA LYS A 49 -9.46 -4.49 28.74
C LYS A 49 -10.66 -4.70 27.84
N PHE A 50 -11.81 -4.24 28.29
CA PHE A 50 -13.02 -4.18 27.45
C PHE A 50 -13.05 -2.87 26.68
N LEU A 51 -13.35 -2.95 25.39
CA LEU A 51 -13.45 -1.80 24.50
C LEU A 51 -14.74 -1.92 23.69
N GLN A 52 -15.34 -0.78 23.37
CA GLN A 52 -16.47 -0.74 22.44
C GLN A 52 -16.02 -0.10 21.14
N VAL A 53 -16.15 -0.82 20.03
CA VAL A 53 -15.74 -0.35 18.71
C VAL A 53 -16.84 -0.65 17.72
N ARG A 54 -17.39 0.38 17.07
CA ARG A 54 -18.49 0.25 16.10
C ARG A 54 -19.69 -0.54 16.66
N GLY A 55 -20.07 -0.26 17.91
CA GLY A 55 -21.17 -0.93 18.59
C GLY A 55 -20.85 -2.32 19.13
N LYS A 56 -19.75 -2.96 18.69
CA LYS A 56 -19.31 -4.27 19.17
C LYS A 56 -18.45 -4.18 20.43
N LYS A 57 -18.66 -5.10 21.37
CA LYS A 57 -17.90 -5.25 22.61
C LYS A 57 -16.69 -6.16 22.34
N LEU A 58 -15.49 -5.59 22.43
CA LEU A 58 -14.22 -6.29 22.29
C LEU A 58 -13.62 -6.56 23.65
N LYS A 59 -13.13 -7.78 23.87
CA LYS A 59 -12.30 -8.14 25.01
C LYS A 59 -10.86 -8.29 24.55
N LEU A 60 -9.97 -7.46 25.08
CA LEU A 60 -8.53 -7.58 24.88
C LEU A 60 -7.93 -8.36 26.04
N ALA A 61 -7.28 -9.47 25.73
CA ALA A 61 -6.49 -10.30 26.63
C ALA A 61 -5.01 -9.95 26.42
N LEU A 62 -4.45 -9.15 27.34
CA LEU A 62 -3.09 -8.62 27.26
C LEU A 62 -2.17 -9.45 28.17
N TRP A 63 -1.12 -10.00 27.59
CA TRP A 63 -0.12 -10.81 28.28
C TRP A 63 1.18 -10.01 28.40
N ASP A 64 1.52 -9.61 29.63
CA ASP A 64 2.77 -8.94 29.98
C ASP A 64 3.84 -9.97 30.33
N THR A 65 4.93 -10.05 29.56
CA THR A 65 5.99 -11.02 29.85
C THR A 65 7.13 -10.39 30.65
N ALA A 66 7.75 -11.17 31.54
CA ALA A 66 9.04 -10.83 32.10
C ALA A 66 10.07 -10.66 30.97
N GLY A 67 10.83 -9.57 31.03
CA GLY A 67 11.94 -9.33 30.09
C GLY A 67 13.27 -9.92 30.56
N GLN A 68 13.29 -10.61 31.71
CA GLN A 68 14.48 -11.25 32.23
C GLN A 68 14.74 -12.57 31.53
N GLU A 69 15.98 -12.74 31.10
CA GLU A 69 16.54 -13.91 30.45
C GLU A 69 16.34 -15.22 31.23
N ARG A 70 16.27 -15.15 32.55
CA ARG A 70 16.05 -16.30 33.45
C ARG A 70 14.66 -16.93 33.33
N PHE A 71 13.66 -16.23 32.78
CA PHE A 71 12.28 -16.74 32.62
C PHE A 71 11.92 -17.11 31.17
N ARG A 72 12.89 -17.09 30.23
CA ARG A 72 12.69 -17.32 28.78
C ARG A 72 12.01 -18.65 28.44
N THR A 73 12.34 -19.73 29.15
CA THR A 73 11.76 -21.07 28.91
C THR A 73 10.25 -21.13 29.19
N LEU A 74 9.75 -20.28 30.09
CA LEU A 74 8.34 -20.22 30.48
C LEU A 74 7.46 -19.53 29.41
N THR A 75 8.05 -18.70 28.56
CA THR A 75 7.34 -17.79 27.64
C THR A 75 6.80 -18.47 26.38
N SER A 76 7.38 -19.60 25.95
CA SER A 76 7.06 -20.25 24.66
C SER A 76 5.57 -20.59 24.48
N SER A 77 4.88 -21.03 25.55
CA SER A 77 3.44 -21.35 25.52
C SER A 77 2.54 -20.12 25.28
N TYR A 78 2.99 -18.93 25.67
CA TYR A 78 2.19 -17.70 25.59
C TYR A 78 2.11 -17.13 24.17
N TYR A 79 3.08 -17.44 23.31
CA TYR A 79 3.05 -17.10 21.88
C TYR A 79 1.91 -17.80 21.13
N ARG A 80 1.48 -18.98 21.60
CA ARG A 80 0.43 -19.78 20.94
C ARG A 80 -0.89 -19.01 20.86
N GLY A 81 -1.42 -18.88 19.64
CA GLY A 81 -2.71 -18.24 19.37
C GLY A 81 -2.77 -16.73 19.64
N ALA A 82 -1.62 -16.05 19.82
CA ALA A 82 -1.60 -14.59 19.85
C ALA A 82 -2.00 -14.04 18.47
N GLN A 83 -2.92 -13.07 18.44
CA GLN A 83 -3.30 -12.38 17.20
C GLN A 83 -2.46 -11.12 16.95
N GLY A 84 -1.85 -10.57 18.01
CA GLY A 84 -0.89 -9.48 17.89
C GLY A 84 0.24 -9.62 18.89
N ILE A 85 1.44 -9.26 18.47
CA ILE A 85 2.65 -9.32 19.28
C ILE A 85 3.36 -7.96 19.21
N ILE A 86 3.62 -7.39 20.38
CA ILE A 86 4.25 -6.09 20.57
C ILE A 86 5.69 -6.33 21.02
N LEU A 87 6.66 -5.92 20.20
CA LEU A 87 8.08 -5.90 20.53
C LEU A 87 8.43 -4.52 21.06
N CYS A 88 8.83 -4.41 22.31
CA CYS A 88 9.14 -3.14 22.96
C CYS A 88 10.65 -3.00 23.20
N TYR A 89 11.19 -1.84 22.87
CA TYR A 89 12.55 -1.43 23.24
C TYR A 89 12.55 -0.04 23.86
N ASP A 90 13.67 0.31 24.52
CA ASP A 90 13.88 1.61 25.15
C ASP A 90 14.73 2.49 24.22
N CYS A 91 14.22 3.66 23.84
CA CYS A 91 14.95 4.56 22.94
C CYS A 91 16.26 5.10 23.54
N THR A 92 16.40 5.08 24.88
CA THR A 92 17.63 5.52 25.54
C THR A 92 18.66 4.40 25.74
N GLN A 93 18.36 3.17 25.30
CA GLN A 93 19.26 2.02 25.46
C GLN A 93 19.37 1.25 24.15
N ARG A 94 20.47 1.48 23.40
CA ARG A 94 20.72 0.82 22.11
C ARG A 94 20.74 -0.71 22.19
N SER A 95 21.27 -1.29 23.26
CA SER A 95 21.29 -2.75 23.46
C SER A 95 19.89 -3.37 23.39
N SER A 96 18.88 -2.69 23.96
CA SER A 96 17.49 -3.16 23.93
C SER A 96 16.90 -3.19 22.51
N PHE A 97 17.36 -2.32 21.62
CA PHE A 97 16.98 -2.29 20.22
C PHE A 97 17.68 -3.39 19.41
N GLU A 98 18.96 -3.63 19.66
CA GLU A 98 19.71 -4.71 19.00
C GLU A 98 19.12 -6.09 19.34
N HIS A 99 18.66 -6.28 20.58
CA HIS A 99 17.97 -7.49 21.02
C HIS A 99 16.57 -7.68 20.42
N VAL A 100 15.98 -6.69 19.74
CA VAL A 100 14.69 -6.87 19.05
C VAL A 100 14.77 -8.00 18.01
N LYS A 101 15.92 -8.19 17.35
CA LYS A 101 16.13 -9.31 16.41
C LYS A 101 15.97 -10.67 17.10
N PHE A 102 16.53 -10.81 18.30
CA PHE A 102 16.38 -12.02 19.11
C PHE A 102 14.91 -12.27 19.44
N TRP A 103 14.18 -11.25 19.90
CA TRP A 103 12.75 -11.36 20.19
C TRP A 103 11.92 -11.70 18.95
N GLN A 104 12.29 -11.18 17.79
CA GLN A 104 11.67 -11.54 16.51
C GLN A 104 11.89 -13.02 16.17
N ASP A 105 13.08 -13.55 16.37
CA ASP A 105 13.38 -14.96 16.13
C ASP A 105 12.61 -15.87 17.09
N GLU A 106 12.41 -15.46 18.35
CA GLU A 106 11.51 -16.17 19.28
C GLU A 106 10.06 -16.19 18.79
N VAL A 107 9.55 -15.06 18.29
CA VAL A 107 8.21 -15.00 17.68
C VAL A 107 8.11 -15.97 16.51
N ARG A 108 9.10 -15.99 15.61
CA ARG A 108 9.12 -16.91 14.46
C ARG A 108 9.17 -18.38 14.90
N LYS A 109 9.85 -18.67 16.00
CA LYS A 109 10.04 -20.04 16.51
C LYS A 109 8.81 -20.57 17.24
N TYR A 110 8.14 -19.74 18.05
CA TYR A 110 7.09 -20.19 18.97
C TYR A 110 5.67 -19.75 18.59
N SER A 111 5.50 -18.76 17.70
CA SER A 111 4.16 -18.36 17.25
C SER A 111 3.54 -19.45 16.39
N THR A 112 2.36 -19.92 16.80
CA THR A 112 1.54 -20.84 15.99
C THR A 112 0.68 -20.11 14.98
N ASN A 113 0.60 -18.79 15.06
CA ASN A 113 -0.19 -17.94 14.16
C ASN A 113 0.77 -17.16 13.26
N GLN A 114 0.88 -17.57 11.99
CA GLN A 114 1.74 -16.90 11.02
C GLN A 114 1.17 -15.55 10.54
N ASP A 115 -0.14 -15.33 10.75
CA ASP A 115 -0.83 -14.07 10.45
C ASP A 115 -0.84 -13.12 11.66
N ALA A 116 -0.06 -13.40 12.71
CA ALA A 116 0.02 -12.55 13.88
C ALA A 116 0.60 -11.18 13.50
N ILE A 117 -0.08 -10.12 13.92
CA ILE A 117 0.34 -8.75 13.63
C ILE A 117 1.50 -8.36 14.54
N LEU A 118 2.63 -7.96 13.96
CA LEU A 118 3.81 -7.52 14.71
C LEU A 118 3.87 -5.99 14.82
N MET A 119 4.11 -5.49 16.02
CA MET A 119 4.28 -4.06 16.30
C MET A 119 5.57 -3.82 17.07
N LEU A 120 6.47 -3.02 16.51
CA LEU A 120 7.63 -2.47 17.18
C LEU A 120 7.25 -1.18 17.92
N VAL A 121 7.60 -1.11 19.20
CA VAL A 121 7.34 0.03 20.09
C VAL A 121 8.67 0.56 20.61
N SER A 122 8.96 1.81 20.27
CA SER A 122 10.00 2.62 20.91
C SER A 122 9.39 3.29 22.13
N ASN A 123 9.88 2.99 23.33
CA ASN A 123 9.37 3.57 24.58
C ASN A 123 10.36 4.56 25.20
N LYS A 124 9.87 5.37 26.14
CA LYS A 124 10.62 6.40 26.90
C LYS A 124 11.09 7.60 26.07
N VAL A 125 10.38 7.91 24.99
CA VAL A 125 10.69 9.07 24.12
C VAL A 125 10.55 10.42 24.82
N ASP A 126 10.03 10.46 26.05
CA ASP A 126 10.04 11.62 26.94
C ASP A 126 11.44 11.95 27.50
N LEU A 127 12.38 11.01 27.43
CA LEU A 127 13.76 11.22 27.84
C LEU A 127 14.57 11.82 26.67
N ALA A 128 15.45 12.78 26.99
CA ALA A 128 16.21 13.53 25.99
C ALA A 128 17.37 12.73 25.36
N ASP A 129 17.90 11.74 26.08
CA ASP A 129 19.08 10.97 25.68
C ASP A 129 18.71 9.75 24.81
N GLN A 130 18.21 10.02 23.60
CA GLN A 130 17.81 8.98 22.65
C GLN A 130 19.04 8.43 21.92
N GLN A 131 19.37 7.15 22.15
CA GLN A 131 20.47 6.44 21.49
C GLN A 131 20.05 5.76 20.16
N VAL A 132 18.74 5.59 19.98
CA VAL A 132 18.13 5.02 18.76
C VAL A 132 17.22 6.07 18.17
N THR A 133 17.52 6.50 16.94
CA THR A 133 16.70 7.51 16.27
C THR A 133 15.39 6.93 15.80
N ARG A 134 14.38 7.79 15.65
CA ARG A 134 13.10 7.41 15.04
C ARG A 134 13.28 6.75 13.67
N THR A 135 14.12 7.33 12.82
CA THR A 135 14.39 6.85 11.46
C THR A 135 14.91 5.42 11.47
N GLU A 136 15.85 5.11 12.37
CA GLU A 136 16.41 3.78 12.52
C GLU A 136 15.36 2.74 12.97
N GLY A 137 14.48 3.11 13.91
CA GLY A 137 13.34 2.28 14.32
C GLY A 137 12.34 2.04 13.20
N GLU A 138 12.03 3.07 12.40
CA GLU A 138 11.15 2.98 11.23
C GLU A 138 11.76 2.09 10.13
N GLU A 139 13.05 2.23 9.85
CA GLU A 139 13.78 1.41 8.88
C GLU A 139 13.84 -0.06 9.30
N PHE A 140 14.11 -0.33 10.59
CA PHE A 140 14.13 -1.69 11.12
C PHE A 140 12.75 -2.34 11.04
N ALA A 141 11.70 -1.63 11.47
CA ALA A 141 10.33 -2.13 11.37
C ALA A 141 9.92 -2.36 9.90
N PHE A 142 10.32 -1.46 9.00
CA PHE A 142 10.10 -1.58 7.56
C PHE A 142 10.79 -2.81 6.95
N ALA A 143 12.05 -3.05 7.31
CA ALA A 143 12.82 -4.21 6.84
C ALA A 143 12.21 -5.53 7.34
N ASN A 144 11.55 -5.50 8.49
CA ASN A 144 11.01 -6.67 9.17
C ASN A 144 9.49 -6.83 9.10
N SER A 145 8.81 -6.01 8.28
CA SER A 145 7.35 -6.03 8.11
C SER A 145 6.56 -5.88 9.42
N MET A 146 7.02 -4.99 10.30
CA MET A 146 6.36 -4.65 11.57
C MET A 146 5.73 -3.26 11.49
N MET A 147 4.68 -3.01 12.27
CA MET A 147 4.25 -1.62 12.55
C MET A 147 5.27 -0.94 13.47
N PHE A 148 5.40 0.38 13.43
CA PHE A 148 6.29 1.13 14.32
C PHE A 148 5.56 2.24 15.06
N ILE A 149 5.82 2.40 16.36
CA ILE A 149 5.29 3.53 17.12
C ILE A 149 6.24 3.97 18.22
N GLU A 150 6.30 5.29 18.41
CA GLU A 150 6.99 5.93 19.54
C GLU A 150 6.01 6.22 20.68
N THR A 151 6.41 5.90 21.90
CA THR A 151 5.57 5.92 23.09
C THR A 151 6.32 6.44 24.31
N SER A 152 5.57 7.05 25.23
CA SER A 152 6.03 7.37 26.59
C SER A 152 4.95 6.92 27.55
N ALA A 153 5.26 5.95 28.41
CA ALA A 153 4.33 5.53 29.48
C ALA A 153 4.16 6.63 30.56
N LYS A 154 5.17 7.49 30.73
CA LYS A 154 5.25 8.53 31.76
C LYS A 154 4.40 9.76 31.45
N THR A 155 4.53 10.34 30.25
CA THR A 155 3.91 11.63 29.94
C THR A 155 2.47 11.49 29.44
N ARG A 156 1.52 12.19 30.09
CA ARG A 156 0.18 12.50 29.55
C ARG A 156 0.28 13.64 28.52
N HIS A 157 1.09 13.50 27.47
CA HIS A 157 1.24 14.60 26.51
C HIS A 157 0.01 14.73 25.59
N LYS A 158 -0.92 15.61 25.99
CA LYS A 158 -2.03 16.11 25.14
C LYS A 158 -1.55 16.80 23.84
N LYS A 159 -0.24 17.09 23.71
CA LYS A 159 0.37 17.62 22.47
C LYS A 159 1.01 16.56 21.57
N ASN A 160 1.09 15.30 21.99
CA ASN A 160 1.49 14.21 21.11
C ASN A 160 0.27 13.35 20.78
N ILE A 161 -0.30 13.63 19.62
CA ILE A 161 -1.32 12.84 18.91
C ILE A 161 -1.04 11.32 18.94
N ARG A 162 0.20 10.88 19.20
CA ARG A 162 0.71 9.50 19.10
C ARG A 162 0.27 8.50 20.17
N PHE A 163 -0.07 8.88 21.41
CA PHE A 163 -0.55 7.87 22.40
C PHE A 163 -2.06 7.58 22.25
N MET A 164 -2.83 8.59 21.87
CA MET A 164 -4.22 8.39 21.42
C MET A 164 -4.27 7.70 20.05
N LEU A 165 -3.29 7.94 19.17
CA LEU A 165 -3.06 7.17 17.95
C LEU A 165 -2.65 5.74 18.30
N ALA A 166 -1.82 5.47 19.30
CA ALA A 166 -1.54 4.09 19.75
C ALA A 166 -2.84 3.40 20.18
N ARG A 167 -3.63 4.04 21.05
CA ARG A 167 -4.91 3.50 21.52
C ARG A 167 -5.93 3.36 20.38
N ARG A 168 -5.96 4.25 19.38
CA ARG A 168 -6.85 4.15 18.21
C ARG A 168 -6.31 3.25 17.10
N THR A 169 -5.01 3.10 16.93
CA THR A 169 -4.33 2.30 15.89
C THR A 169 -4.21 0.87 16.33
N LEU A 170 -3.95 0.57 17.62
CA LEU A 170 -4.09 -0.78 18.15
C LEU A 170 -5.55 -1.23 18.06
N VAL A 171 -6.50 -0.36 18.43
CA VAL A 171 -7.94 -0.67 18.35
C VAL A 171 -8.48 -0.68 16.93
N SER A 172 -7.94 0.13 16.01
CA SER A 172 -8.32 0.14 14.58
C SER A 172 -7.65 -1.00 13.81
N ALA A 173 -6.39 -1.33 14.08
CA ALA A 173 -5.73 -2.53 13.57
C ALA A 173 -6.51 -3.77 14.03
N MET A 174 -6.95 -3.82 15.30
CA MET A 174 -7.76 -4.91 15.83
C MET A 174 -9.21 -4.91 15.34
N ALA A 175 -9.83 -3.75 15.09
CA ALA A 175 -11.13 -3.65 14.42
C ALA A 175 -11.07 -4.07 12.94
N THR A 176 -9.91 -3.91 12.30
CA THR A 176 -9.63 -4.41 10.96
C THR A 176 -9.50 -5.94 10.97
N VAL A 177 -8.88 -6.52 12.02
CA VAL A 177 -8.89 -7.99 12.27
C VAL A 177 -10.31 -8.51 12.53
N LEU A 178 -11.19 -7.71 13.16
CA LEU A 178 -12.60 -8.07 13.40
C LEU A 178 -13.42 -8.25 12.11
N ALA A 179 -13.13 -7.44 11.09
CA ALA A 179 -13.73 -7.58 9.77
C ALA A 179 -13.11 -8.74 8.98
N PHE A 180 -11.87 -9.11 9.32
CA PHE A 180 -11.06 -10.14 8.67
C PHE A 180 -11.45 -11.57 9.08
N LEU A 181 -11.84 -11.81 10.34
CA LEU A 181 -12.15 -13.15 10.88
C LEU A 181 -13.51 -13.75 10.44
N THR A 182 -14.24 -13.13 9.51
CA THR A 182 -15.57 -13.60 9.06
C THR A 182 -15.59 -14.24 7.67
N LYS A 183 -14.45 -14.43 7.00
CA LYS A 183 -14.42 -15.15 5.70
C LYS A 183 -13.23 -16.10 5.58
N PRO A 184 -13.43 -17.33 5.07
CA PRO A 184 -12.38 -18.35 4.99
C PRO A 184 -11.35 -18.03 3.88
N PRO A 185 -10.12 -18.58 3.97
CA PRO A 185 -9.09 -18.40 2.96
C PRO A 185 -9.31 -19.40 1.80
N ALA A 186 -9.26 -18.91 0.56
CA ALA A 186 -9.16 -19.76 -0.62
C ALA A 186 -7.74 -19.67 -1.20
N ILE A 187 -7.15 -20.86 -1.36
CA ILE A 187 -5.84 -21.14 -1.95
C ILE A 187 -5.95 -21.00 -3.47
N CYS A 188 -4.93 -20.45 -4.15
CA CYS A 188 -4.71 -20.70 -5.58
C CYS A 188 -3.24 -21.08 -5.85
N PRO A 189 -2.97 -22.02 -6.79
CA PRO A 189 -1.67 -22.68 -6.95
C PRO A 189 -0.78 -22.06 -8.05
N ARG A 190 0.43 -22.63 -8.16
CA ARG A 190 1.66 -22.23 -8.87
C ARG A 190 1.67 -22.40 -10.41
N VAL A 191 2.36 -21.44 -11.08
CA VAL A 191 3.52 -21.50 -12.04
C VAL A 191 3.51 -22.43 -13.28
N PHE A 192 3.94 -21.88 -14.45
CA PHE A 192 4.72 -22.55 -15.54
C PHE A 192 5.51 -21.51 -16.41
N PRO A 193 6.51 -21.87 -17.28
CA PRO A 193 7.88 -21.34 -17.18
C PRO A 193 8.45 -20.50 -18.37
N ALA A 194 9.55 -19.80 -18.05
CA ALA A 194 10.69 -19.25 -18.81
C ALA A 194 10.63 -18.90 -20.32
N VAL A 195 11.08 -17.68 -20.65
CA VAL A 195 11.28 -17.13 -22.01
C VAL A 195 12.74 -17.32 -22.48
N ARG A 196 12.92 -17.79 -23.73
CA ARG A 196 14.21 -17.89 -24.45
C ARG A 196 14.63 -16.53 -25.06
N ARG A 197 15.94 -16.26 -25.09
CA ARG A 197 16.58 -15.09 -25.73
C ARG A 197 16.69 -15.27 -27.25
N PHE A 198 16.46 -14.21 -28.02
CA PHE A 198 17.03 -14.02 -29.35
C PHE A 198 17.33 -12.54 -29.66
N GLY A 199 18.31 -12.35 -30.57
CA GLY A 199 19.09 -11.15 -30.86
C GLY A 199 18.33 -9.90 -31.33
N GLY A 200 18.98 -8.75 -31.15
CA GLY A 200 18.43 -7.42 -31.33
C GLY A 200 18.42 -6.87 -32.76
N LYS A 201 17.73 -5.74 -32.92
CA LYS A 201 17.83 -4.79 -34.05
C LYS A 201 17.49 -3.36 -33.59
N SER A 202 18.32 -2.42 -34.04
CA SER A 202 18.19 -0.95 -34.19
C SER A 202 17.05 -0.19 -33.50
N ALA A 203 17.43 0.85 -32.74
CA ALA A 203 16.62 1.61 -31.77
C ALA A 203 15.70 2.74 -32.30
N GLU A 204 15.34 2.80 -33.59
CA GLU A 204 14.73 4.03 -34.16
C GLU A 204 13.22 4.02 -34.42
N THR A 205 12.50 2.92 -34.16
CA THR A 205 11.02 2.92 -34.16
C THR A 205 10.45 2.01 -33.08
N ALA A 206 11.03 2.07 -31.87
CA ALA A 206 10.45 1.35 -30.74
C ALA A 206 9.13 2.01 -30.33
N PRO A 207 8.03 1.25 -30.21
CA PRO A 207 6.74 1.81 -29.88
C PRO A 207 6.71 2.37 -28.46
N ALA A 208 6.22 3.60 -28.34
CA ALA A 208 6.23 4.33 -27.09
C ALA A 208 5.21 3.78 -26.11
N VAL A 209 5.58 3.75 -24.83
CA VAL A 209 4.67 3.44 -23.73
C VAL A 209 4.40 4.73 -22.96
N PHE A 210 3.14 5.11 -22.81
CA PHE A 210 2.72 6.29 -22.06
C PHE A 210 2.19 5.85 -20.70
N LEU A 211 2.85 6.26 -19.62
CA LEU A 211 2.38 6.05 -18.26
C LEU A 211 1.62 7.30 -17.81
N VAL A 212 0.34 7.13 -17.47
CA VAL A 212 -0.54 8.19 -17.01
C VAL A 212 -0.84 7.97 -15.54
N ARG A 213 -0.54 8.95 -14.68
CA ARG A 213 -1.00 8.91 -13.28
C ARG A 213 -2.49 9.23 -13.24
N HIS A 214 -3.28 8.48 -12.48
CA HIS A 214 -4.69 8.79 -12.26
C HIS A 214 -4.93 10.23 -11.74
N GLY A 215 -6.14 10.75 -11.95
CA GLY A 215 -6.60 12.04 -11.43
C GLY A 215 -6.68 12.06 -9.90
N GLU A 216 -6.90 13.24 -9.31
CA GLU A 216 -7.08 13.34 -7.86
C GLU A 216 -8.21 12.42 -7.37
N SER A 217 -7.88 11.55 -6.42
CA SER A 217 -8.85 10.70 -5.73
C SER A 217 -9.15 11.21 -4.34
N THR A 218 -10.22 10.69 -3.73
CA THR A 218 -10.55 10.96 -2.33
C THR A 218 -9.42 10.54 -1.38
N TRP A 219 -8.59 9.55 -1.74
CA TRP A 219 -7.35 9.23 -1.03
C TRP A 219 -6.34 10.38 -1.09
N ASN A 220 -6.10 10.95 -2.28
CA ASN A 220 -5.15 12.06 -2.44
C ASN A 220 -5.61 13.30 -1.66
N LEU A 221 -6.90 13.61 -1.73
CA LEU A 221 -7.49 14.72 -0.98
C LEU A 221 -7.40 14.48 0.54
N ALA A 222 -7.72 13.28 1.00
CA ALA A 222 -7.62 12.91 2.40
C ALA A 222 -6.17 12.96 2.91
N ALA A 223 -5.21 12.47 2.12
CA ALA A 223 -3.79 12.57 2.43
C ALA A 223 -3.31 14.02 2.54
N LYS A 224 -3.73 14.91 1.63
CA LYS A 224 -3.44 16.36 1.69
C LYS A 224 -4.01 17.00 2.97
N ARG A 225 -5.19 16.57 3.40
CA ARG A 225 -5.88 17.08 4.60
C ARG A 225 -5.47 16.39 5.90
N LEU A 226 -4.56 15.40 5.84
CA LEU A 226 -4.23 14.52 6.95
C LEU A 226 -5.48 13.84 7.56
N ASP A 227 -6.52 13.61 6.74
CA ASP A 227 -7.75 12.93 7.14
C ASP A 227 -7.55 11.41 7.08
N LEU A 228 -6.91 10.90 8.13
CA LEU A 228 -6.64 9.48 8.28
C LEU A 228 -7.93 8.64 8.30
N TRP A 229 -9.07 9.21 8.71
CA TRP A 229 -10.32 8.46 8.78
C TRP A 229 -10.84 8.10 7.39
N THR A 230 -10.86 9.06 6.47
CA THR A 230 -11.24 8.80 5.07
C THR A 230 -10.24 7.89 4.38
N MET A 231 -8.94 8.04 4.67
CA MET A 231 -7.90 7.16 4.14
C MET A 231 -8.14 5.71 4.54
N PHE A 232 -8.37 5.42 5.83
CA PHE A 232 -8.44 4.03 6.30
C PHE A 232 -9.83 3.39 6.30
N ARG A 233 -10.91 4.16 6.11
CA ARG A 233 -12.29 3.63 6.12
C ARG A 233 -12.73 3.07 4.77
N GLN A 234 -12.20 3.61 3.67
CA GLN A 234 -12.58 3.22 2.32
C GLN A 234 -11.45 2.41 1.68
N VAL A 235 -11.84 1.39 0.93
CA VAL A 235 -10.98 0.69 -0.04
C VAL A 235 -11.38 1.17 -1.43
N ASP A 236 -10.41 1.25 -2.33
CA ASP A 236 -10.60 1.75 -3.70
C ASP A 236 -11.33 3.11 -3.77
N HIS A 237 -10.54 4.17 -3.58
CA HIS A 237 -11.00 5.56 -3.53
C HIS A 237 -11.36 6.11 -4.92
N ALA A 238 -12.57 6.65 -5.03
CA ALA A 238 -13.08 7.31 -6.24
C ALA A 238 -12.32 8.60 -6.59
N LEU A 239 -12.47 9.08 -7.83
CA LEU A 239 -12.03 10.42 -8.23
C LEU A 239 -12.83 11.51 -7.50
N THR A 240 -12.17 12.63 -7.22
CA THR A 240 -12.84 13.86 -6.78
C THR A 240 -13.31 14.66 -8.00
N THR A 241 -14.13 15.68 -7.80
CA THR A 241 -14.52 16.64 -8.86
C THR A 241 -13.30 17.24 -9.55
N GLU A 242 -12.31 17.69 -8.77
CA GLU A 242 -11.03 18.19 -9.28
C GLU A 242 -10.27 17.10 -10.06
N GLY A 243 -10.35 15.83 -9.65
CA GLY A 243 -9.76 14.71 -10.39
C GLY A 243 -10.39 14.48 -11.76
N VAL A 244 -11.71 14.63 -11.88
CA VAL A 244 -12.44 14.57 -13.16
C VAL A 244 -12.05 15.77 -14.04
N GLU A 245 -12.00 16.98 -13.48
CA GLU A 245 -11.54 18.15 -14.22
C GLU A 245 -10.10 18.01 -14.74
N GLN A 246 -9.20 17.46 -13.92
CA GLN A 246 -7.82 17.16 -14.32
C GLN A 246 -7.77 16.19 -15.51
N ALA A 247 -8.61 15.15 -15.51
CA ALA A 247 -8.70 14.20 -16.62
C ALA A 247 -9.27 14.85 -17.89
N SER A 248 -10.29 15.70 -17.77
CA SER A 248 -10.84 16.47 -18.90
C SER A 248 -9.85 17.48 -19.47
N ARG A 249 -9.03 18.12 -18.62
CA ARG A 249 -7.93 18.99 -19.05
C ARG A 249 -6.86 18.21 -19.81
N LEU A 250 -6.51 16.99 -19.37
CA LEU A 250 -5.60 16.11 -20.11
C LEU A 250 -6.15 15.73 -21.49
N ARG A 251 -7.45 15.41 -21.59
CA ARG A 251 -8.08 15.14 -22.90
C ARG A 251 -7.99 16.35 -23.82
N SER A 252 -8.30 17.54 -23.29
CA SER A 252 -8.28 18.78 -24.07
C SER A 252 -6.87 19.16 -24.52
N SER A 253 -5.86 19.01 -23.65
CA SER A 253 -4.47 19.30 -23.99
C SER A 253 -3.91 18.35 -25.04
N THR A 254 -4.21 17.04 -24.94
CA THR A 254 -3.77 16.05 -25.93
C THR A 254 -4.43 16.24 -27.29
N LEU A 255 -5.73 16.55 -27.34
CA LEU A 255 -6.42 16.90 -28.59
C LEU A 255 -5.84 18.16 -29.23
N THR A 256 -5.50 19.16 -28.41
CA THR A 256 -4.89 20.40 -28.89
C THR A 256 -3.49 20.15 -29.44
N ALA A 257 -2.66 19.36 -28.73
CA ALA A 257 -1.33 18.97 -29.18
C ALA A 257 -1.40 18.19 -30.52
N ARG A 258 -2.35 17.26 -30.67
CA ARG A 258 -2.58 16.54 -31.93
C ARG A 258 -2.96 17.49 -33.07
N ARG A 259 -3.84 18.47 -32.82
CA ARG A 259 -4.19 19.49 -33.84
C ARG A 259 -3.00 20.36 -34.23
N ASN A 260 -2.06 20.56 -33.31
CA ASN A 260 -0.82 21.29 -33.55
C ASN A 260 0.27 20.44 -34.24
N GLY A 261 -0.02 19.18 -34.61
CA GLY A 261 0.91 18.30 -35.30
C GLY A 261 1.92 17.59 -34.39
N ASP A 262 1.65 17.49 -33.08
CA ASP A 262 2.49 16.72 -32.16
C ASP A 262 2.34 15.20 -32.43
N LEU A 263 3.41 14.58 -32.91
CA LEU A 263 3.47 13.15 -33.25
C LEU A 263 3.22 12.25 -32.04
N ASP A 264 3.63 12.66 -30.83
CA ASP A 264 3.40 11.89 -29.61
C ASP A 264 1.95 11.99 -29.16
N ALA A 265 1.31 13.15 -29.36
CA ALA A 265 -0.13 13.29 -29.16
C ALA A 265 -0.94 12.46 -30.15
N GLU A 266 -0.49 12.38 -31.41
CA GLU A 266 -1.08 11.52 -32.42
C GLU A 266 -0.93 10.04 -32.05
N GLN A 267 0.25 9.62 -31.59
CA GLN A 267 0.49 8.26 -31.12
C GLN A 267 -0.33 7.92 -29.87
N PHE A 268 -0.43 8.85 -28.91
CA PHE A 268 -1.21 8.70 -27.67
C PHE A 268 -2.72 8.58 -27.93
N LEU A 269 -3.25 9.26 -28.95
CA LEU A 269 -4.66 9.26 -29.34
C LEU A 269 -4.97 8.33 -30.52
N SER A 270 -3.96 7.60 -31.03
CA SER A 270 -4.13 6.74 -32.20
C SER A 270 -5.15 5.64 -31.92
N PRO A 271 -6.09 5.34 -32.84
CA PRO A 271 -7.04 4.24 -32.69
C PRO A 271 -6.36 2.87 -32.55
N GLN A 272 -5.12 2.73 -33.04
CA GLN A 272 -4.35 1.49 -32.95
C GLN A 272 -3.66 1.33 -31.60
N SER A 273 -3.54 2.41 -30.81
CA SER A 273 -2.87 2.35 -29.50
C SER A 273 -3.65 1.50 -28.51
N LEU A 274 -2.92 0.66 -27.77
CA LEU A 274 -3.50 -0.20 -26.74
C LEU A 274 -3.71 0.61 -25.47
N VAL A 275 -4.91 0.54 -24.89
CA VAL A 275 -5.23 1.22 -23.64
C VAL A 275 -5.34 0.20 -22.51
N PHE A 276 -4.53 0.41 -21.49
CA PHE A 276 -4.48 -0.38 -20.26
C PHE A 276 -4.82 0.50 -19.06
N ALA A 277 -5.45 -0.10 -18.06
CA ALA A 277 -5.72 0.57 -16.80
C ALA A 277 -5.47 -0.36 -15.61
N SER A 278 -5.03 0.20 -14.50
CA SER A 278 -5.13 -0.47 -13.21
C SER A 278 -6.62 -0.73 -12.90
N PRO A 279 -6.99 -1.91 -12.37
CA PRO A 279 -8.36 -2.27 -12.02
C PRO A 279 -8.91 -1.55 -10.76
N LEU A 280 -8.30 -0.44 -10.36
CA LEU A 280 -8.80 0.44 -9.30
C LEU A 280 -9.72 1.51 -9.91
N SER A 281 -10.84 1.78 -9.26
CA SER A 281 -11.94 2.62 -9.78
C SER A 281 -11.44 3.98 -10.27
N ARG A 282 -10.50 4.63 -9.56
CA ARG A 282 -9.91 5.91 -9.97
C ARG A 282 -9.11 5.86 -11.27
N ALA A 283 -8.39 4.77 -11.53
CA ALA A 283 -7.61 4.61 -12.76
C ALA A 283 -8.53 4.31 -13.95
N VAL A 284 -9.55 3.46 -13.74
CA VAL A 284 -10.60 3.20 -14.73
C VAL A 284 -11.36 4.48 -15.07
N ALA A 285 -11.82 5.21 -14.06
CA ALA A 285 -12.51 6.49 -14.24
C ALA A 285 -11.64 7.53 -14.98
N THR A 286 -10.36 7.64 -14.61
CA THR A 286 -9.42 8.53 -15.34
C THR A 286 -9.29 8.12 -16.80
N SER A 287 -9.26 6.82 -17.10
CA SER A 287 -9.17 6.31 -18.47
C SER A 287 -10.41 6.68 -19.28
N ILE A 288 -11.61 6.50 -18.71
CA ILE A 288 -12.88 6.86 -19.37
C ILE A 288 -12.91 8.36 -19.70
N VAL A 289 -12.56 9.21 -18.73
CA VAL A 289 -12.64 10.67 -18.89
C VAL A 289 -11.55 11.20 -19.84
N ALA A 290 -10.30 10.78 -19.64
CA ALA A 290 -9.16 11.33 -20.37
C ALA A 290 -9.00 10.73 -21.78
N LEU A 291 -9.29 9.43 -21.96
CA LEU A 291 -9.02 8.70 -23.20
C LEU A 291 -10.27 8.38 -24.01
N GLY A 292 -11.47 8.50 -23.41
CA GLY A 292 -12.74 8.12 -24.01
C GLY A 292 -12.95 6.61 -24.11
N LEU A 293 -14.13 6.22 -24.59
CA LEU A 293 -14.51 4.82 -24.86
C LEU A 293 -14.44 4.47 -26.36
N GLU A 294 -13.67 5.22 -27.13
CA GLU A 294 -13.44 4.97 -28.56
C GLU A 294 -12.50 3.77 -28.77
N ARG A 295 -11.74 3.39 -27.73
CA ARG A 295 -10.78 2.29 -27.73
C ARG A 295 -11.12 1.32 -26.60
N LYS A 296 -10.81 0.04 -26.82
CA LYS A 296 -10.95 -0.99 -25.79
C LYS A 296 -9.96 -0.73 -24.64
N ILE A 297 -10.47 -0.64 -23.42
CA ILE A 297 -9.67 -0.45 -22.20
C ILE A 297 -9.49 -1.81 -21.53
N THR A 298 -8.27 -2.31 -21.46
CA THR A 298 -7.98 -3.62 -20.82
C THR A 298 -7.47 -3.42 -19.39
N LEU A 299 -8.14 -4.04 -18.43
CA LEU A 299 -7.75 -3.94 -17.02
C LEU A 299 -6.62 -4.93 -16.71
N LEU A 300 -5.53 -4.42 -16.13
CA LEU A 300 -4.34 -5.21 -15.79
C LEU A 300 -4.14 -5.26 -14.26
N PRO A 301 -4.44 -6.39 -13.60
CA PRO A 301 -4.06 -6.62 -12.21
C PRO A 301 -2.60 -6.30 -11.87
N ASP A 302 -1.69 -6.58 -12.81
CA ASP A 302 -0.27 -6.33 -12.65
C ASP A 302 0.06 -4.83 -12.56
N ALA A 303 -0.85 -3.94 -12.98
CA ALA A 303 -0.75 -2.50 -12.85
C ALA A 303 -1.34 -1.93 -11.54
N ARG A 304 -1.75 -2.80 -10.60
CA ARG A 304 -2.22 -2.34 -9.28
C ARG A 304 -1.12 -1.58 -8.53
N GLU A 305 -1.54 -0.59 -7.72
CA GLU A 305 -0.64 0.20 -6.87
C GLU A 305 0.07 -0.69 -5.84
N LEU A 306 1.26 -0.26 -5.41
CA LEU A 306 2.04 -1.00 -4.42
C LEU A 306 1.44 -0.88 -3.02
N ALA A 307 1.25 -2.03 -2.38
CA ALA A 307 0.95 -2.11 -0.95
C ALA A 307 2.20 -1.69 -0.15
N TYR A 308 2.19 -0.49 0.44
CA TYR A 308 3.23 -0.06 1.38
C TYR A 308 3.08 -0.83 2.72
N PRO A 309 4.15 -0.99 3.53
CA PRO A 309 4.12 -1.68 4.82
C PRO A 309 3.00 -1.24 5.78
N TRP A 310 2.59 0.02 5.66
CA TRP A 310 1.30 0.48 6.17
C TRP A 310 0.27 0.15 5.10
N CYS A 311 -0.43 -0.97 5.24
CA CYS A 311 -1.46 -1.42 4.31
C CYS A 311 -2.38 -0.26 3.94
N GLY A 312 -2.08 0.40 2.81
CA GLY A 312 -2.89 1.46 2.27
C GLY A 312 -4.07 0.78 1.60
N PRO A 313 -5.31 0.94 2.10
CA PRO A 313 -6.47 0.42 1.40
C PRO A 313 -6.60 0.96 -0.04
N ASP A 314 -5.79 1.95 -0.39
CA ASP A 314 -5.56 2.46 -1.74
C ASP A 314 -5.02 1.41 -2.74
N SER A 315 -4.39 0.32 -2.27
CA SER A 315 -3.92 -0.80 -3.11
C SER A 315 -4.89 -1.99 -3.16
N ILE A 316 -6.00 -1.92 -2.41
CA ILE A 316 -6.99 -2.98 -2.25
C ILE A 316 -8.15 -2.70 -3.20
N GLY A 317 -8.44 -3.65 -4.09
CA GLY A 317 -9.62 -3.60 -4.95
C GLY A 317 -10.92 -3.78 -4.17
N ALA A 318 -11.99 -3.12 -4.63
CA ALA A 318 -13.33 -3.27 -4.07
C ALA A 318 -14.23 -4.20 -4.90
N ALA A 319 -13.84 -4.52 -6.12
CA ALA A 319 -14.64 -5.24 -7.11
C ALA A 319 -13.77 -6.14 -8.00
N THR A 320 -14.42 -7.10 -8.67
CA THR A 320 -13.80 -8.06 -9.59
C THR A 320 -14.60 -8.14 -10.88
N GLY A 321 -13.95 -8.44 -12.00
CA GLY A 321 -14.60 -8.59 -13.29
C GLY A 321 -15.35 -7.33 -13.72
N SER A 322 -16.53 -7.50 -14.31
CA SER A 322 -17.39 -6.42 -14.82
C SER A 322 -17.76 -5.39 -13.76
N ASP A 323 -17.86 -5.79 -12.49
CA ASP A 323 -18.28 -4.93 -11.38
C ASP A 323 -17.31 -3.77 -11.15
N ILE A 324 -16.05 -3.90 -11.59
CA ILE A 324 -15.04 -2.84 -11.53
C ILE A 324 -15.46 -1.66 -12.41
N ALA A 325 -15.91 -1.94 -13.64
CA ALA A 325 -16.35 -0.93 -14.60
C ALA A 325 -17.64 -0.26 -14.12
N GLU A 326 -18.60 -1.06 -13.64
CA GLU A 326 -19.87 -0.55 -13.11
C GLU A 326 -19.63 0.38 -11.92
N ARG A 327 -18.79 -0.03 -10.97
CA ARG A 327 -18.41 0.80 -9.82
C ARG A 327 -17.76 2.11 -10.25
N ALA A 328 -16.81 2.08 -11.19
CA ALA A 328 -16.14 3.27 -11.67
C ALA A 328 -17.13 4.26 -12.32
N LEU A 329 -18.12 3.75 -13.06
CA LEU A 329 -19.20 4.58 -13.62
C LEU A 329 -20.13 5.14 -12.56
N GLN A 330 -20.55 4.33 -11.58
CA GLN A 330 -21.36 4.80 -10.45
C GLN A 330 -20.66 5.88 -9.63
N ASP A 331 -19.33 5.80 -9.51
CA ASP A 331 -18.55 6.83 -8.83
C ASP A 331 -18.40 8.10 -9.67
N LEU A 332 -18.25 7.97 -10.99
CA LEU A 332 -18.26 9.11 -11.91
C LEU A 332 -19.62 9.81 -11.95
N SER A 333 -20.73 9.06 -11.94
CA SER A 333 -22.09 9.62 -12.01
C SER A 333 -22.46 10.48 -10.80
N LYS A 334 -21.79 10.28 -9.66
CA LYS A 334 -21.92 11.13 -8.46
C LYS A 334 -21.28 12.51 -8.64
N VAL A 335 -20.30 12.61 -9.53
CA VAL A 335 -19.56 13.84 -9.81
C VAL A 335 -20.15 14.56 -11.02
N ASP A 336 -20.46 13.81 -12.09
CA ASP A 336 -21.05 14.34 -13.32
C ASP A 336 -22.15 13.40 -13.84
N SER A 337 -23.37 13.93 -13.88
CA SER A 337 -24.57 13.20 -14.31
C SER A 337 -24.52 12.70 -15.75
N ALA A 338 -23.64 13.24 -16.61
CA ALA A 338 -23.44 12.76 -17.98
C ALA A 338 -23.04 11.27 -18.02
N TYR A 339 -22.33 10.79 -17.00
CA TYR A 339 -21.92 9.38 -16.89
C TYR A 339 -23.02 8.44 -16.39
N CYS A 340 -24.19 8.96 -16.01
CA CYS A 340 -25.36 8.17 -15.59
C CYS A 340 -26.18 7.65 -16.79
N GLN A 341 -25.91 8.14 -18.00
CA GLN A 341 -26.75 7.83 -19.15
C GLN A 341 -26.61 6.36 -19.60
N PRO A 342 -27.72 5.66 -19.90
CA PRO A 342 -27.69 4.25 -20.32
C PRO A 342 -26.73 3.94 -21.49
N PRO A 343 -26.62 4.79 -22.55
CA PRO A 343 -25.66 4.57 -23.63
C PRO A 343 -24.21 4.53 -23.17
N MET A 344 -23.86 5.31 -22.14
CA MET A 344 -22.51 5.36 -21.59
C MET A 344 -22.19 4.09 -20.79
N ALA A 345 -23.16 3.59 -20.01
CA ALA A 345 -23.02 2.34 -19.27
C ALA A 345 -22.86 1.14 -20.21
N GLU A 346 -23.67 1.07 -21.27
CA GLU A 346 -23.57 0.03 -22.30
C GLU A 346 -22.25 0.10 -23.08
N ALA A 347 -21.82 1.31 -23.47
CA ALA A 347 -20.54 1.50 -24.12
C ALA A 347 -19.37 1.05 -23.23
N ALA A 348 -19.39 1.39 -21.94
CA ALA A 348 -18.36 1.00 -21.00
C ALA A 348 -18.33 -0.52 -20.78
N ALA A 349 -19.49 -1.16 -20.62
CA ALA A 349 -19.58 -2.62 -20.48
C ALA A 349 -19.02 -3.37 -21.69
N LYS A 350 -19.14 -2.78 -22.90
CA LYS A 350 -18.61 -3.36 -24.13
C LYS A 350 -17.13 -3.08 -24.35
N MET A 351 -16.66 -1.90 -23.96
CA MET A 351 -15.30 -1.42 -24.25
C MET A 351 -14.30 -1.71 -23.12
N ILE A 352 -14.74 -1.98 -21.89
CA ILE A 352 -13.85 -2.26 -20.76
C ILE A 352 -13.74 -3.78 -20.57
N ASP A 353 -12.54 -4.31 -20.77
CA ASP A 353 -12.23 -5.72 -20.59
C ASP A 353 -11.61 -5.97 -19.23
N ALA A 354 -12.42 -6.58 -18.35
CA ALA A 354 -12.03 -6.95 -17.00
C ALA A 354 -11.74 -8.45 -16.84
N SER A 355 -11.57 -9.20 -17.95
CA SER A 355 -11.38 -10.66 -17.92
C SER A 355 -10.18 -11.11 -17.08
N ALA A 356 -9.10 -10.33 -17.07
CA ALA A 356 -7.91 -10.59 -16.25
C ALA A 356 -8.14 -10.34 -14.75
N ALA A 357 -9.20 -9.62 -14.36
CA ALA A 357 -9.49 -9.18 -13.00
C ALA A 357 -10.72 -9.88 -12.39
N THR A 358 -11.09 -11.07 -12.87
CA THR A 358 -12.29 -11.83 -12.45
C THR A 358 -12.19 -12.44 -11.04
N GLY A 359 -10.97 -12.77 -10.58
CA GLY A 359 -10.71 -13.23 -9.21
C GLY A 359 -10.21 -12.11 -8.29
N ILE A 360 -9.85 -12.46 -7.05
CA ILE A 360 -9.17 -11.53 -6.14
C ILE A 360 -7.79 -11.20 -6.71
N TRP A 361 -7.71 -10.05 -7.36
CA TRP A 361 -6.53 -9.61 -8.09
C TRP A 361 -5.63 -8.69 -7.26
N TRP A 362 -5.91 -8.46 -5.98
CA TRP A 362 -5.12 -7.64 -5.07
C TRP A 362 -4.63 -8.46 -3.87
N SER A 363 -3.47 -8.09 -3.33
CA SER A 363 -2.96 -8.69 -2.09
C SER A 363 -3.30 -7.79 -0.91
N ARG A 364 -3.75 -8.38 0.19
CA ARG A 364 -3.93 -7.67 1.47
C ARG A 364 -2.61 -7.49 2.22
N PHE A 365 -1.60 -8.25 1.83
CA PHE A 365 -0.26 -8.20 2.40
C PHE A 365 0.73 -7.62 1.39
N ARG A 366 1.79 -7.00 1.91
CA ARG A 366 2.90 -6.52 1.08
C ARG A 366 3.51 -7.70 0.33
N GLU A 367 3.66 -7.55 -0.99
CA GLU A 367 4.34 -8.52 -1.84
C GLU A 367 5.82 -8.62 -1.45
N SER A 368 6.40 -9.83 -1.51
CA SER A 368 7.85 -9.97 -1.39
C SER A 368 8.56 -9.25 -2.54
N LYS A 369 9.83 -8.87 -2.35
CA LYS A 369 10.62 -8.20 -3.39
C LYS A 369 10.63 -9.00 -4.70
N GLY A 370 10.77 -10.32 -4.63
CA GLY A 370 10.74 -11.22 -5.79
C GLY A 370 9.37 -11.30 -6.47
N GLN A 371 8.29 -11.42 -5.70
CA GLN A 371 6.91 -11.41 -6.24
C GLN A 371 6.59 -10.10 -6.96
N MET A 372 6.95 -8.98 -6.33
CA MET A 372 6.79 -7.64 -6.92
C MET A 372 7.58 -7.52 -8.23
N GLN A 373 8.86 -7.92 -8.23
CA GLN A 373 9.69 -7.85 -9.42
C GLN A 373 9.11 -8.69 -10.56
N GLN A 374 8.66 -9.92 -10.28
CA GLN A 374 8.01 -10.77 -11.28
C GLN A 374 6.74 -10.14 -11.84
N ARG A 375 5.89 -9.55 -10.99
CA ARG A 375 4.66 -8.86 -11.41
C ARG A 375 4.96 -7.69 -12.32
N LEU A 376 5.93 -6.85 -11.97
CA LEU A 376 6.30 -5.69 -12.78
C LEU A 376 6.93 -6.10 -14.11
N GLN A 377 7.69 -7.20 -14.14
CA GLN A 377 8.22 -7.75 -15.38
C GLN A 377 7.11 -8.29 -16.31
N ASN A 378 6.07 -8.92 -15.73
CA ASN A 378 4.88 -9.34 -16.46
C ASN A 378 4.06 -8.12 -16.96
N LEU A 379 4.02 -7.03 -16.20
CA LEU A 379 3.38 -5.80 -16.65
C LEU A 379 4.10 -5.23 -17.88
N LEU A 380 5.42 -5.07 -17.80
CA LEU A 380 6.22 -4.52 -18.90
C LEU A 380 6.17 -5.38 -20.17
N SER A 381 6.06 -6.71 -20.03
CA SER A 381 5.88 -7.62 -21.17
C SER A 381 4.54 -7.46 -21.88
N ARG A 382 3.48 -7.07 -21.15
CA ARG A 382 2.17 -6.76 -21.74
C ARG A 382 2.14 -5.39 -22.41
N LEU A 383 2.86 -4.42 -21.85
CA LEU A 383 2.96 -3.07 -22.42
C LEU A 383 3.74 -3.05 -23.74
N ARG A 384 4.65 -4.01 -23.94
CA ARG A 384 5.36 -4.23 -25.20
C ARG A 384 5.44 -5.72 -25.53
N PRO A 385 4.47 -6.26 -26.31
CA PRO A 385 4.52 -7.62 -26.84
C PRO A 385 5.80 -7.87 -27.66
N ALA A 386 6.29 -9.11 -27.65
CA ALA A 386 7.56 -9.48 -28.29
C ALA A 386 7.49 -9.57 -29.82
N ASP A 387 6.29 -9.79 -30.37
CA ASP A 387 6.09 -10.13 -31.78
C ASP A 387 5.23 -9.04 -32.46
N SER A 388 5.77 -8.42 -33.53
CA SER A 388 5.18 -7.34 -34.36
C SER A 388 5.64 -5.91 -33.97
N PRO A 389 5.76 -4.95 -34.93
CA PRO A 389 5.80 -3.52 -34.62
C PRO A 389 4.59 -3.19 -33.77
N SER A 390 4.78 -3.20 -32.46
CA SER A 390 3.65 -3.09 -31.54
C SER A 390 3.10 -1.67 -31.67
N PRO A 391 1.78 -1.45 -31.65
CA PRO A 391 1.26 -0.11 -31.49
C PRO A 391 1.70 0.48 -30.14
N ALA A 392 1.61 1.80 -29.99
CA ALA A 392 1.87 2.42 -28.71
C ALA A 392 0.91 1.94 -27.63
N SER A 393 1.36 1.94 -26.39
CA SER A 393 0.57 1.51 -25.24
C SER A 393 0.37 2.68 -24.28
N VAL A 394 -0.86 2.90 -23.82
CA VAL A 394 -1.18 3.88 -22.78
C VAL A 394 -1.61 3.12 -21.52
N LEU A 395 -0.92 3.32 -20.40
CA LEU A 395 -1.25 2.72 -19.12
C LEU A 395 -1.66 3.79 -18.10
N VAL A 396 -2.92 3.77 -17.67
CA VAL A 396 -3.39 4.58 -16.54
C VAL A 396 -3.18 3.84 -15.24
N CYS A 397 -2.33 4.37 -14.38
CA CYS A 397 -1.90 3.72 -13.14
C CYS A 397 -1.56 4.74 -12.03
N HIS A 398 -0.74 4.33 -11.08
CA HIS A 398 -0.60 4.99 -9.78
C HIS A 398 0.83 5.43 -9.49
N SER A 399 0.98 6.32 -8.52
CA SER A 399 2.23 7.04 -8.27
C SER A 399 3.38 6.15 -7.82
N LEU A 400 3.14 5.18 -6.92
CA LEU A 400 4.22 4.33 -6.40
C LEU A 400 4.63 3.27 -7.42
N LEU A 401 3.67 2.76 -8.21
CA LEU A 401 3.96 1.90 -9.35
C LEU A 401 4.93 2.57 -10.32
N ILE A 402 4.60 3.79 -10.77
CA ILE A 402 5.45 4.54 -11.70
C ILE A 402 6.85 4.74 -11.11
N GLN A 403 6.94 5.22 -9.87
CA GLN A 403 8.23 5.39 -9.19
C GLN A 403 9.02 4.08 -9.10
N ARG A 404 8.35 2.95 -8.85
CA ARG A 404 9.01 1.65 -8.71
C ARG A 404 9.53 1.14 -10.05
N LEU A 405 8.82 1.37 -11.14
CA LEU A 405 9.30 1.07 -12.49
C LEU A 405 10.63 1.77 -12.77
N PHE A 406 10.76 3.07 -12.44
CA PHE A 406 12.04 3.79 -12.59
C PHE A 406 13.13 3.38 -11.58
N LYS A 407 12.76 2.88 -10.40
CA LYS A 407 13.73 2.37 -9.41
C LYS A 407 14.32 1.02 -9.82
N ASP A 408 13.48 0.12 -10.30
CA ASP A 408 13.85 -1.29 -10.48
C ASP A 408 14.14 -1.66 -11.94
N PHE A 409 13.60 -0.92 -12.90
CA PHE A 409 13.64 -1.28 -14.33
C PHE A 409 14.26 -0.19 -15.21
N ALA A 410 14.92 0.84 -14.65
CA ALA A 410 15.72 1.76 -15.47
C ALA A 410 16.96 1.02 -16.02
N SER A 411 17.25 1.21 -17.30
CA SER A 411 18.41 0.61 -17.94
C SER A 411 19.69 1.35 -17.55
N PRO A 412 20.86 0.69 -17.59
CA PRO A 412 22.15 1.36 -17.36
C PRO A 412 22.38 2.54 -18.31
N ARG A 413 21.81 2.50 -19.51
CA ARG A 413 21.88 3.60 -20.47
C ARG A 413 21.12 4.83 -19.98
N MET A 414 19.93 4.66 -19.40
CA MET A 414 19.15 5.79 -18.86
C MET A 414 19.86 6.47 -17.68
N GLU A 415 20.60 5.72 -16.87
CA GLU A 415 21.43 6.26 -15.77
C GLU A 415 22.51 7.21 -16.27
N VAL A 416 23.03 6.96 -17.48
CA VAL A 416 24.08 7.79 -18.11
C VAL A 416 23.47 8.94 -18.91
N ASP A 417 22.45 8.64 -19.72
CA ASP A 417 21.88 9.59 -20.67
C ASP A 417 20.96 10.63 -19.98
N MET A 418 20.29 10.26 -18.88
CA MET A 418 19.26 11.08 -18.22
C MET A 418 19.31 11.04 -16.68
N PRO A 419 20.48 11.25 -16.03
CA PRO A 419 20.66 11.03 -14.60
C PRO A 419 19.75 11.93 -13.73
N GLU A 420 19.59 13.20 -14.11
CA GLU A 420 18.79 14.15 -13.34
C GLU A 420 17.30 13.81 -13.39
N LEU A 421 16.75 13.60 -14.59
CA LEU A 421 15.34 13.23 -14.76
C LEU A 421 15.02 11.90 -14.08
N LEU A 422 15.92 10.90 -14.19
CA LEU A 422 15.76 9.61 -13.54
C LEU A 422 15.76 9.74 -12.01
N SER A 423 16.66 10.52 -11.44
CA SER A 423 16.67 10.82 -10.00
C SER A 423 15.36 11.44 -9.54
N GLN A 424 14.85 12.42 -10.29
CA GLN A 424 13.56 13.06 -9.99
C GLN A 424 12.39 12.07 -10.10
N LEU A 425 12.34 11.22 -11.13
CA LEU A 425 11.29 10.21 -11.32
C LEU A 425 11.31 9.10 -10.24
N ARG A 426 12.47 8.85 -9.62
CA ARG A 426 12.61 7.93 -8.48
C ARG A 426 12.15 8.54 -7.16
N ALA A 427 12.35 9.84 -6.98
CA ALA A 427 12.08 10.53 -5.71
C ALA A 427 10.68 11.17 -5.65
N ARG A 428 10.23 11.76 -6.77
CA ARG A 428 9.03 12.62 -6.84
C ARG A 428 7.90 11.94 -7.60
N LYS A 429 6.67 12.40 -7.39
CA LYS A 429 5.51 11.81 -8.08
C LYS A 429 5.17 12.65 -9.30
N LEU A 430 4.63 12.06 -10.36
CA LEU A 430 3.97 12.87 -11.40
C LEU A 430 2.80 13.63 -10.78
N GLN A 431 2.48 14.83 -11.23
CA GLN A 431 1.20 15.47 -10.88
C GLN A 431 0.02 14.55 -11.26
N ASN A 432 -1.15 14.74 -10.64
CA ASN A 432 -2.35 13.98 -11.02
C ASN A 432 -2.67 14.22 -12.51
N CYS A 433 -3.08 13.18 -13.25
CA CYS A 433 -3.19 13.20 -14.71
C CYS A 433 -1.90 13.55 -15.47
N GLY A 434 -0.74 13.48 -14.80
CA GLY A 434 0.55 13.63 -15.43
C GLY A 434 0.90 12.42 -16.31
N VAL A 435 1.52 12.69 -17.45
CA VAL A 435 1.92 11.71 -18.46
C VAL A 435 3.44 11.72 -18.62
N VAL A 436 4.02 10.53 -18.56
CA VAL A 436 5.42 10.29 -18.95
C VAL A 436 5.46 9.27 -20.08
N LYS A 437 6.07 9.64 -21.20
CA LYS A 437 6.43 8.73 -22.28
C LYS A 437 7.68 7.98 -21.86
N VAL A 438 7.69 6.66 -21.99
CA VAL A 438 8.84 5.81 -21.71
C VAL A 438 9.17 4.96 -22.92
N LEU A 439 10.48 4.81 -23.16
CA LEU A 439 11.02 3.92 -24.17
C LEU A 439 11.57 2.69 -23.46
N LEU A 440 11.17 1.53 -23.97
CA LEU A 440 11.70 0.26 -23.49
C LEU A 440 12.82 -0.21 -24.43
N ASP A 441 13.83 -0.87 -23.91
CA ASP A 441 14.81 -1.61 -24.71
C ASP A 441 14.33 -3.05 -24.98
N ASP A 442 15.16 -3.84 -25.67
CA ASP A 442 14.86 -5.24 -25.99
C ASP A 442 14.76 -6.14 -24.75
N ASN A 443 15.38 -5.72 -23.63
CA ASN A 443 15.27 -6.40 -22.33
C ASN A 443 14.07 -5.89 -21.51
N ARG A 444 13.23 -5.02 -22.08
CA ARG A 444 12.09 -4.36 -21.44
C ARG A 444 12.50 -3.48 -20.25
N LEU A 445 13.74 -2.99 -20.24
CA LEU A 445 14.18 -1.96 -19.31
C LEU A 445 13.87 -0.59 -19.90
N ILE A 446 13.62 0.38 -19.04
CA ILE A 446 13.34 1.76 -19.42
C ILE A 446 14.66 2.41 -19.86
N SER A 447 14.80 2.64 -21.15
CA SER A 447 15.99 3.25 -21.75
C SER A 447 15.89 4.76 -21.92
N GLY A 448 14.69 5.33 -21.84
CA GLY A 448 14.47 6.76 -21.91
C GLY A 448 13.09 7.16 -21.40
N ALA A 449 12.96 8.42 -20.99
CA ALA A 449 11.70 8.98 -20.52
C ALA A 449 11.55 10.46 -20.89
N GLN A 450 10.31 10.89 -21.11
CA GLN A 450 9.98 12.28 -21.42
C GLN A 450 8.66 12.67 -20.76
N LEU A 451 8.63 13.80 -20.04
CA LEU A 451 7.40 14.35 -19.48
C LEU A 451 6.58 15.00 -20.60
N MET A 452 5.32 14.60 -20.75
CA MET A 452 4.48 15.00 -21.87
C MET A 452 3.38 15.98 -21.44
N PHE A 453 2.83 16.73 -22.38
CA PHE A 453 1.60 17.52 -22.20
C PHE A 453 1.62 18.47 -21.00
N GLY A 454 2.77 19.09 -20.72
CA GLY A 454 2.94 20.03 -19.59
C GLY A 454 3.02 19.36 -18.22
N THR A 455 3.33 18.06 -18.18
CA THR A 455 3.45 17.30 -16.93
C THR A 455 4.60 17.80 -16.07
N LYS A 456 4.31 17.97 -14.77
CA LYS A 456 5.31 18.32 -13.75
C LYS A 456 5.45 17.20 -12.72
N LEU A 457 6.61 17.15 -12.09
CA LEU A 457 6.86 16.35 -10.91
C LEU A 457 6.51 17.16 -9.66
N VAL A 458 5.81 16.53 -8.72
CA VAL A 458 5.35 17.09 -7.44
C VAL A 458 6.05 16.38 -6.29
#